data_AF-A0A2X3EX36-F1
#
_entry.id   AF-A0A2X3EX36-F1
#
_cell.length_a   1.000
_cell.length_b   1.000
_cell.length_c   1.000
_cell.angle_alpha   90.00
_cell.angle_beta   90.00
_cell.angle_gamma   90.00
#
_symmetry.space_group_name_H-M   'P 1'
#
loop_
_entity.id
_entity.type
_entity.pdbx_description
1 polymer ?
#
loop_
_entity_poly.entity_id
_entity_poly.type
_entity_poly.pdbx_seq_one_letter_code
_entity_poly.pdbx_strand_id
1 'polypeptide(L)'
;MANTITADEIREHFSQAMSAMYQQEVPQYGTLLELVADVNLAVLENNPQLHEQLANADELARLNVERHGAIRVGTAEELATLRRMFAIMGMYPVSYYDLSQAGVPVHSTAFRPIDDAALARNPFRIFTSLLRLELIENRALRERAEAILARRKIFTPRCLALIAQYEAEGEFTSADAREFVQEALETFRWHRQATVDEETYHALHREHRLIADVVCFPGCHINHLTPRTLDIDRVQSLMPECGIEPKALIEGPPRREVPILLRQTQL
;
A
#
# COMPACT_ATOMS: atom_id res chain seq x y z
N MET A 1 -27.77 21.88 -3.82
CA MET A 1 -27.21 20.99 -2.79
C MET A 1 -25.92 20.48 -3.35
N ALA A 2 -24.78 20.76 -2.72
CA ALA A 2 -23.50 20.23 -3.19
C ALA A 2 -23.59 18.69 -3.08
N ASN A 3 -23.31 17.97 -4.17
CA ASN A 3 -23.18 16.50 -4.13
C ASN A 3 -21.94 16.17 -3.29
N THR A 4 -22.16 15.93 -2.01
CA THR A 4 -21.16 15.42 -1.08
C THR A 4 -20.82 13.98 -1.46
N ILE A 5 -19.55 13.63 -1.28
CA ILE A 5 -19.00 12.32 -1.69
C ILE A 5 -18.66 11.51 -0.45
N THR A 6 -18.90 10.20 -0.50
CA THR A 6 -18.63 9.31 0.64
C THR A 6 -17.14 8.97 0.75
N ALA A 7 -16.68 8.66 1.96
CA ALA A 7 -15.30 8.20 2.19
C ALA A 7 -14.93 6.96 1.36
N ASP A 8 -15.92 6.08 1.12
CA ASP A 8 -15.75 4.87 0.32
C ASP A 8 -15.50 5.17 -1.16
N GLU A 9 -16.20 6.16 -1.72
CA GLU A 9 -15.94 6.64 -3.09
C GLU A 9 -14.57 7.32 -3.20
N ILE A 10 -14.15 8.09 -2.20
CA ILE A 10 -12.80 8.69 -2.18
C ILE A 10 -11.74 7.58 -2.16
N ARG A 11 -11.91 6.56 -1.31
CA ARG A 11 -11.01 5.40 -1.22
C ARG A 11 -10.94 4.62 -2.53
N GLU A 12 -12.08 4.42 -3.18
CA GLU A 12 -12.16 3.75 -4.48
C GLU A 12 -11.38 4.53 -5.55
N HIS A 13 -11.61 5.84 -5.67
CA HIS A 13 -10.86 6.69 -6.59
C HIS A 13 -9.36 6.70 -6.29
N PHE A 14 -8.98 6.73 -5.00
CA PHE A 14 -7.59 6.70 -4.58
C PHE A 14 -6.91 5.36 -4.94
N SER A 15 -7.56 4.23 -4.65
CA SER A 15 -7.05 2.89 -4.99
C SER A 15 -6.86 2.72 -6.50
N GLN A 16 -7.81 3.19 -7.31
CA GLN A 16 -7.72 3.16 -8.76
C GLN A 16 -6.59 4.06 -9.28
N ALA A 17 -6.49 5.31 -8.78
CA ALA A 17 -5.42 6.24 -9.16
C ALA A 17 -4.03 5.71 -8.77
N MET A 18 -3.92 5.09 -7.59
CA MET A 18 -2.70 4.45 -7.11
C MET A 18 -2.30 3.27 -8.01
N SER A 19 -3.26 2.42 -8.38
CA SER A 19 -3.03 1.32 -9.30
C SER A 19 -2.56 1.81 -10.67
N ALA A 20 -3.20 2.84 -11.22
CA ALA A 20 -2.83 3.39 -12.51
C ALA A 20 -1.42 4.00 -12.49
N MET A 21 -1.08 4.75 -11.43
CA MET A 21 0.27 5.27 -11.23
C MET A 21 1.30 4.14 -11.13
N TYR A 22 1.04 3.13 -10.30
CA TYR A 22 1.98 2.03 -10.09
C TYR A 22 2.18 1.18 -11.35
N GLN A 23 1.13 1.00 -12.17
CA GLN A 23 1.23 0.33 -13.47
C GLN A 23 2.12 1.10 -14.46
N GLN A 24 2.08 2.44 -14.44
CA GLN A 24 2.95 3.27 -15.27
C GLN A 24 4.41 3.23 -14.79
N GLU A 25 4.63 3.16 -13.47
CA GLU A 25 5.96 3.09 -12.87
C GLU A 25 6.59 1.70 -13.00
N VAL A 26 5.78 0.63 -12.91
CA VAL A 26 6.19 -0.78 -12.91
C VAL A 26 5.33 -1.56 -13.91
N PRO A 27 5.72 -1.65 -15.20
CA PRO A 27 4.90 -2.30 -16.23
C PRO A 27 4.54 -3.76 -15.95
N GLN A 28 5.40 -4.51 -15.25
CA GLN A 28 5.13 -5.91 -14.85
C GLN A 28 3.92 -6.03 -13.91
N TYR A 29 3.56 -4.96 -13.19
CA TYR A 29 2.32 -4.94 -12.40
C TYR A 29 1.09 -5.06 -13.30
N GLY A 30 1.07 -4.41 -14.47
CA GLY A 30 -0.02 -4.54 -15.43
C GLY A 30 -0.18 -5.97 -15.93
N THR A 31 0.93 -6.60 -16.30
CA THR A 31 0.96 -8.02 -16.69
C THR A 31 0.46 -8.94 -15.57
N LEU A 32 0.83 -8.66 -14.32
CA LEU A 32 0.33 -9.42 -13.16
C LEU A 32 -1.19 -9.27 -12.97
N LEU A 33 -1.76 -8.08 -13.22
CA LEU A 33 -3.20 -7.86 -13.13
C LEU A 33 -3.98 -8.67 -14.17
N GLU A 34 -3.48 -8.70 -15.41
CA GLU A 34 -4.08 -9.51 -16.48
C GLU A 34 -4.04 -11.01 -16.12
N LEU A 35 -2.87 -11.51 -15.71
CA LEU A 35 -2.72 -12.90 -15.28
C LEU A 35 -3.66 -13.27 -14.12
N VAL A 36 -3.78 -12.39 -13.12
CA VAL A 36 -4.67 -12.61 -11.97
C VAL A 36 -6.14 -12.62 -12.40
N ALA A 37 -6.53 -11.74 -13.33
CA ALA A 37 -7.88 -11.73 -13.88
C ALA A 37 -8.20 -13.05 -14.60
N ASP A 38 -7.30 -13.52 -15.45
CA ASP A 38 -7.47 -14.78 -16.19
C ASP A 38 -7.56 -15.99 -15.25
N VAL A 39 -6.68 -16.07 -14.24
CA VAL A 39 -6.71 -17.16 -13.26
C VAL A 39 -7.99 -17.12 -12.42
N ASN A 40 -8.41 -15.93 -11.97
CA ASN A 40 -9.63 -15.80 -11.18
C ASN A 40 -10.86 -16.21 -11.99
N LEU A 41 -10.95 -15.78 -13.25
CA LEU A 41 -12.04 -16.17 -14.16
C LEU A 41 -12.07 -17.69 -14.33
N ALA A 42 -10.92 -18.31 -14.65
CA ALA A 42 -10.83 -19.75 -14.82
C ALA A 42 -11.22 -20.53 -13.54
N VAL A 43 -10.86 -20.03 -12.35
CA VAL A 43 -11.27 -20.65 -11.08
C VAL A 43 -12.78 -20.59 -10.90
N LEU A 44 -13.42 -19.46 -11.20
CA LEU A 44 -14.86 -19.29 -11.05
C LEU A 44 -15.65 -20.12 -12.07
N GLU A 45 -15.18 -20.21 -13.32
CA GLU A 45 -15.79 -21.04 -14.36
C GLU A 45 -15.72 -22.54 -14.03
N ASN A 46 -14.61 -22.98 -13.44
CA ASN A 46 -14.40 -24.38 -13.07
C ASN A 46 -14.93 -24.76 -11.68
N ASN A 47 -15.42 -23.79 -10.89
CA ASN A 47 -15.96 -24.03 -9.55
C ASN A 47 -17.25 -23.23 -9.31
N PRO A 48 -18.40 -23.71 -9.84
CA PRO A 48 -19.70 -23.04 -9.70
C PRO A 48 -20.12 -22.82 -8.23
N GLN A 49 -19.77 -23.74 -7.34
CA GLN A 49 -20.08 -23.62 -5.92
C GLN A 49 -19.35 -22.45 -5.28
N LEU A 50 -18.06 -22.27 -5.59
CA LEU A 50 -17.28 -21.12 -5.12
C LEU A 50 -17.83 -19.81 -5.70
N HIS A 51 -18.23 -19.82 -6.98
CA HIS A 51 -18.85 -18.66 -7.61
C HIS A 51 -20.15 -18.24 -6.89
N GLU A 52 -21.04 -19.19 -6.59
CA GLU A 52 -22.26 -18.92 -5.81
C GLU A 52 -21.95 -18.43 -4.39
N GLN A 53 -20.95 -19.01 -3.71
CA GLN A 53 -20.54 -18.58 -2.38
C GLN A 53 -20.05 -17.12 -2.36
N LEU A 54 -19.20 -16.75 -3.32
CA LEU A 54 -18.68 -15.38 -3.42
C LEU A 54 -19.78 -14.39 -3.86
N ALA A 55 -20.73 -14.82 -4.69
CA ALA A 55 -21.88 -14.00 -5.07
C ALA A 55 -22.77 -13.70 -3.86
N ASN A 56 -23.09 -14.74 -3.07
CA ASN A 56 -23.95 -14.62 -1.89
C ASN A 56 -23.29 -13.81 -0.75
N ALA A 57 -21.96 -13.67 -0.77
CA ALA A 57 -21.20 -12.90 0.20
C ALA A 57 -20.79 -11.51 -0.31
N ASP A 58 -21.31 -11.06 -1.46
CA ASP A 58 -20.96 -9.79 -2.11
C ASP A 58 -19.44 -9.61 -2.36
N GLU A 59 -18.70 -10.72 -2.49
CA GLU A 59 -17.25 -10.71 -2.68
C GLU A 59 -16.82 -10.65 -4.14
N LEU A 60 -17.69 -11.01 -5.08
CA LEU A 60 -17.38 -11.01 -6.51
C LEU A 60 -17.06 -9.61 -7.02
N ALA A 61 -17.84 -8.60 -6.61
CA ALA A 61 -17.64 -7.22 -7.04
C ALA A 61 -16.28 -6.67 -6.57
N ARG A 62 -15.85 -7.01 -5.35
CA ARG A 62 -14.58 -6.53 -4.80
C ARG A 62 -13.34 -7.27 -5.32
N LEU A 63 -13.46 -8.52 -5.77
CA LEU A 63 -12.31 -9.34 -6.18
C LEU A 63 -11.42 -8.64 -7.24
N ASN A 64 -12.03 -7.92 -8.17
CA ASN A 64 -11.32 -7.23 -9.27
C ASN A 64 -10.65 -5.91 -8.85
N VAL A 65 -11.09 -5.32 -7.75
CA VAL A 65 -10.59 -4.04 -7.23
C VAL A 65 -9.78 -4.19 -5.95
N GLU A 66 -9.80 -5.37 -5.32
CA GLU A 66 -9.11 -5.66 -4.07
C GLU A 66 -7.60 -5.63 -4.27
N ARG A 67 -6.97 -4.66 -3.59
CA ARG A 67 -5.55 -4.39 -3.64
C ARG A 67 -5.06 -4.07 -2.23
N HIS A 68 -3.81 -4.38 -1.97
CA HIS A 68 -3.11 -3.83 -0.82
C HIS A 68 -1.80 -3.17 -1.21
N GLY A 69 -1.57 -1.96 -0.69
CA GLY A 69 -0.31 -1.25 -0.81
C GLY A 69 0.56 -1.45 0.42
N ALA A 70 1.86 -1.22 0.27
CA ALA A 70 2.77 -1.08 1.39
C ALA A 70 3.67 0.14 1.23
N ILE A 71 3.86 0.89 2.30
CA ILE A 71 4.69 2.11 2.34
C ILE A 71 5.52 2.14 3.63
N ARG A 72 6.57 2.95 3.64
CA ARG A 72 7.40 3.18 4.83
C ARG A 72 7.59 4.67 5.06
N VAL A 73 7.47 5.09 6.32
CA VAL A 73 7.72 6.47 6.76
C VAL A 73 8.85 6.50 7.78
N GLY A 74 9.52 7.65 7.85
CA GLY A 74 10.71 7.86 8.66
C GLY A 74 10.42 8.52 10.00
N THR A 75 9.29 9.23 10.14
CA THR A 75 9.00 10.00 11.37
C THR A 75 7.59 9.77 11.91
N ALA A 76 7.42 10.01 13.21
CA ALA A 76 6.12 9.96 13.86
C ALA A 76 5.14 11.02 13.31
N GLU A 77 5.64 12.19 12.90
CA GLU A 77 4.83 13.26 12.29
C GLU A 77 4.28 12.82 10.93
N GLU A 78 5.10 12.15 10.12
CA GLU A 78 4.69 11.56 8.84
C GLU A 78 3.59 10.51 9.05
N LEU A 79 3.77 9.58 10.00
CA LEU A 79 2.77 8.57 10.33
C LEU A 79 1.46 9.20 10.84
N ALA A 80 1.55 10.20 11.73
CA ALA A 80 0.40 10.88 12.29
C ALA A 80 -0.40 11.63 11.22
N THR A 81 0.28 12.18 10.21
CA THR A 81 -0.35 12.88 9.09
C THR A 81 -0.97 11.89 8.10
N LEU A 82 -0.30 10.77 7.80
CA LEU A 82 -0.90 9.68 7.02
C LEU A 82 -2.18 9.15 7.68
N ARG A 83 -2.21 9.02 9.01
CA ARG A 83 -3.44 8.63 9.72
C ARG A 83 -4.59 9.60 9.44
N ARG A 84 -4.33 10.91 9.41
CA ARG A 84 -5.35 11.94 9.10
C ARG A 84 -5.81 11.82 7.64
N MET A 85 -4.86 11.69 6.72
CA MET A 85 -5.14 11.48 5.29
C MET A 85 -6.00 10.22 5.05
N PHE A 86 -5.64 9.09 5.66
CA PHE A 86 -6.36 7.83 5.52
C PHE A 86 -7.75 7.86 6.17
N ALA A 87 -7.94 8.63 7.24
CA ALA A 87 -9.25 8.79 7.87
C ALA A 87 -10.30 9.41 6.92
N ILE A 88 -9.90 10.35 6.05
CA ILE A 88 -10.78 10.95 5.01
C ILE A 88 -11.32 9.87 4.05
N MET A 89 -10.52 8.83 3.81
CA MET A 89 -10.87 7.67 2.99
C MET A 89 -11.54 6.55 3.79
N GLY A 90 -11.95 6.79 5.04
CA GLY A 90 -12.57 5.80 5.90
C GLY A 90 -11.63 4.66 6.29
N MET A 91 -10.31 4.90 6.27
CA MET A 91 -9.29 3.92 6.58
C MET A 91 -8.66 4.18 7.94
N TYR A 92 -8.69 3.18 8.81
CA TYR A 92 -8.27 3.28 10.21
C TYR A 92 -7.10 2.34 10.50
N PRO A 93 -6.20 2.69 11.44
CA PRO A 93 -5.09 1.82 11.82
C PRO A 93 -5.61 0.59 12.55
N VAL A 94 -5.45 -0.58 11.95
CA VAL A 94 -5.86 -1.87 12.51
C VAL A 94 -4.63 -2.71 12.82
N SER A 95 -4.58 -3.20 14.07
CA SER A 95 -3.52 -4.06 14.59
C SER A 95 -2.13 -3.40 14.68
N TYR A 96 -1.18 -4.14 15.26
CA TYR A 96 0.20 -3.74 15.47
C TYR A 96 1.14 -4.88 15.07
N TYR A 97 2.20 -4.55 14.35
CA TYR A 97 3.20 -5.50 13.86
C TYR A 97 4.59 -5.00 14.24
N ASP A 98 5.31 -5.74 15.08
CA ASP A 98 6.70 -5.44 15.42
C ASP A 98 7.65 -6.33 14.61
N LEU A 99 8.28 -5.77 13.58
CA LEU A 99 9.19 -6.51 12.71
C LEU A 99 10.64 -6.49 13.23
N SER A 100 10.90 -5.81 14.35
CA SER A 100 12.22 -5.87 15.00
C SER A 100 12.56 -7.29 15.47
N GLN A 101 11.54 -8.11 15.76
CA GLN A 101 11.68 -9.54 16.06
C GLN A 101 12.25 -10.35 14.88
N ALA A 102 12.12 -9.84 13.65
CA ALA A 102 12.68 -10.42 12.44
C ALA A 102 13.96 -9.69 11.96
N GLY A 103 14.55 -8.83 12.80
CA GLY A 103 15.75 -8.07 12.47
C GLY A 103 15.51 -6.89 11.52
N VAL A 104 14.26 -6.51 11.26
CA VAL A 104 13.91 -5.36 10.42
C VAL A 104 13.62 -4.15 11.32
N PRO A 105 14.24 -2.98 11.12
CA PRO A 105 14.16 -1.85 12.06
C PRO A 105 12.86 -1.05 11.94
N VAL A 106 11.70 -1.72 11.91
CA VAL A 106 10.39 -1.09 11.78
C VAL A 106 9.35 -1.73 12.68
N HIS A 107 8.33 -0.95 13.02
CA HIS A 107 7.03 -1.47 13.46
C HIS A 107 5.93 -0.90 12.56
N SER A 108 4.72 -1.46 12.56
CA SER A 108 3.73 -1.17 11.52
C SER A 108 2.29 -1.33 11.99
N THR A 109 1.36 -0.79 11.20
CA THR A 109 -0.09 -1.00 11.27
C THR A 109 -0.67 -1.08 9.86
N ALA A 110 -1.90 -1.57 9.71
CA ALA A 110 -2.60 -1.58 8.43
C ALA A 110 -3.76 -0.59 8.45
N PHE A 111 -3.72 0.44 7.59
CA PHE A 111 -4.85 1.34 7.38
C PHE A 111 -5.87 0.67 6.46
N ARG A 112 -7.10 0.49 6.93
CA ARG A 112 -8.18 -0.12 6.16
C ARG A 112 -9.58 0.28 6.66
N PRO A 113 -10.63 0.10 5.87
CA PRO A 113 -12.00 0.15 6.36
C PRO A 113 -12.25 -0.95 7.40
N ILE A 114 -13.18 -0.69 8.31
CA ILE A 114 -13.54 -1.61 9.40
C ILE A 114 -15.00 -2.05 9.35
N ASP A 115 -15.84 -1.31 8.62
CA ASP A 115 -17.25 -1.64 8.42
C ASP A 115 -17.42 -2.66 7.29
N ASP A 116 -18.37 -3.58 7.45
CA ASP A 116 -18.61 -4.67 6.51
C ASP A 116 -19.06 -4.16 5.14
N ALA A 117 -19.93 -3.15 5.08
CA ALA A 117 -20.38 -2.58 3.81
C ALA A 117 -19.25 -1.82 3.10
N ALA A 118 -18.44 -1.08 3.87
CA ALA A 118 -17.26 -0.39 3.35
C ALA A 118 -16.21 -1.36 2.78
N LEU A 119 -16.01 -2.52 3.45
CA LEU A 119 -15.13 -3.60 3.01
C LEU A 119 -15.69 -4.38 1.81
N ALA A 120 -17.00 -4.59 1.74
CA ALA A 120 -17.67 -5.22 0.61
C ALA A 120 -17.56 -4.34 -0.65
N ARG A 121 -17.66 -3.02 -0.48
CA ARG A 121 -17.52 -2.07 -1.59
C ARG A 121 -16.09 -1.94 -2.09
N ASN A 122 -15.15 -1.61 -1.19
CA ASN A 122 -13.74 -1.44 -1.55
C ASN A 122 -12.82 -1.76 -0.36
N PRO A 123 -12.18 -2.95 -0.34
CA PRO A 123 -11.35 -3.42 0.77
C PRO A 123 -9.91 -2.90 0.73
N PHE A 124 -9.65 -1.79 0.03
CA PHE A 124 -8.30 -1.26 -0.12
C PHE A 124 -7.63 -1.00 1.24
N ARG A 125 -6.39 -1.47 1.36
CA ARG A 125 -5.62 -1.37 2.61
C ARG A 125 -4.18 -0.99 2.32
N ILE A 126 -3.57 -0.23 3.24
CA ILE A 126 -2.16 0.15 3.16
C ILE A 126 -1.45 -0.29 4.43
N PHE A 127 -0.46 -1.16 4.26
CA PHE A 127 0.46 -1.52 5.32
C PHE A 127 1.51 -0.42 5.47
N THR A 128 1.52 0.25 6.61
CA THR A 128 2.37 1.42 6.85
C THR A 128 3.38 1.11 7.94
N SER A 129 4.66 1.10 7.57
CA SER A 129 5.77 0.88 8.48
C SER A 129 6.40 2.21 8.91
N LEU A 130 6.69 2.35 10.20
CA LEU A 130 7.50 3.45 10.74
C LEU A 130 8.90 2.93 11.07
N LEU A 131 9.91 3.59 10.50
CA LEU A 131 11.32 3.35 10.79
C LEU A 131 11.65 3.69 12.25
N ARG A 132 12.36 2.77 12.91
CA ARG A 132 12.85 2.90 14.27
C ARG A 132 14.33 3.28 14.26
N LEU A 133 14.60 4.58 14.19
CA LEU A 133 15.97 5.12 14.12
C LEU A 133 16.81 4.72 15.34
N GLU A 134 16.19 4.48 16.49
CA GLU A 134 16.88 4.02 17.70
C GLU A 134 17.53 2.64 17.57
N LEU A 135 17.16 1.86 16.53
CA LEU A 135 17.76 0.57 16.20
C LEU A 135 18.97 0.68 15.26
N ILE A 136 19.32 1.88 14.79
CA ILE A 136 20.55 2.12 14.00
C ILE A 136 21.74 2.22 14.96
N GLU A 137 22.62 1.22 15.02
CA GLU A 137 23.68 1.15 16.03
C GLU A 137 24.71 2.27 15.86
N ASN A 138 25.05 2.61 14.61
CA ASN A 138 25.97 3.70 14.31
C ASN A 138 25.32 5.06 14.62
N ARG A 139 25.71 5.65 15.74
CA ARG A 139 25.19 6.94 16.21
C ARG A 139 25.34 8.08 15.20
N ALA A 140 26.48 8.21 14.54
CA ALA A 140 26.70 9.28 13.56
C ALA A 140 25.78 9.10 12.33
N LEU A 141 25.57 7.85 11.91
CA LEU A 141 24.65 7.53 10.82
C LEU A 141 23.19 7.78 11.20
N ARG A 142 22.82 7.45 12.45
CA ARG A 142 21.50 7.74 13.03
C ARG A 142 21.21 9.24 13.04
N GLU A 143 22.12 10.04 13.58
CA GLU A 143 22.00 11.51 13.63
C GLU A 143 21.89 12.10 12.20
N ARG A 144 22.63 11.54 11.24
CA ARG A 144 22.52 11.93 9.82
C ARG A 144 21.13 11.59 9.25
N ALA A 145 20.62 10.39 9.51
CA ALA A 145 19.29 9.97 9.06
C ALA A 145 18.18 10.84 9.66
N GLU A 146 18.24 11.15 10.95
CA GLU A 146 17.33 12.07 11.64
C GLU A 146 17.33 13.45 10.98
N ALA A 147 18.51 14.00 10.70
CA ALA A 147 18.65 15.32 10.07
C ALA A 147 18.08 15.37 8.63
N ILE A 148 18.22 14.28 7.87
CA ILE A 148 17.64 14.17 6.51
C ILE A 148 16.12 14.12 6.59
N LEU A 149 15.58 13.25 7.45
CA LEU A 149 14.14 13.08 7.63
C LEU A 149 13.47 14.34 8.18
N ALA A 150 14.13 15.08 9.08
CA ALA A 150 13.57 16.31 9.64
C ALA A 150 13.40 17.45 8.61
N ARG A 151 14.15 17.42 7.50
CA ARG A 151 14.14 18.48 6.48
C ARG A 151 13.14 18.22 5.37
N ARG A 152 12.78 16.96 5.10
CA ARG A 152 11.88 16.63 4.00
C ARG A 152 10.43 16.97 4.33
N LYS A 153 9.64 17.17 3.29
CA LYS A 153 8.19 17.34 3.36
C LYS A 153 7.58 16.40 2.33
N ILE A 154 7.00 15.30 2.80
CA ILE A 154 6.44 14.25 1.92
C ILE A 154 5.04 14.59 1.41
N PHE A 155 4.34 15.51 2.08
CA PHE A 155 2.99 15.96 1.70
C PHE A 155 3.06 17.30 0.98
N THR A 156 2.29 17.45 -0.08
CA THR A 156 2.14 18.75 -0.73
C THR A 156 1.43 19.74 0.20
N PRO A 157 1.71 21.05 0.09
CA PRO A 157 0.98 22.06 0.87
C PRO A 157 -0.53 22.01 0.64
N ARG A 158 -0.97 21.68 -0.58
CA ARG A 158 -2.39 21.57 -0.91
C ARG A 158 -3.04 20.35 -0.28
N CYS A 159 -2.35 19.19 -0.26
CA CYS A 159 -2.82 18.01 0.47
C CYS A 159 -3.08 18.33 1.95
N LEU A 160 -2.13 19.01 2.61
CA LEU A 160 -2.28 19.41 4.03
C LEU A 160 -3.45 20.38 4.24
N ALA A 161 -3.65 21.33 3.31
CA ALA A 161 -4.78 22.26 3.37
C ALA A 161 -6.13 21.54 3.21
N LEU A 162 -6.22 20.57 2.30
CA LEU A 162 -7.42 19.76 2.09
C LEU A 162 -7.73 18.87 3.30
N ILE A 163 -6.70 18.29 3.93
CA ILE A 163 -6.89 17.56 5.20
C ILE A 163 -7.48 18.46 6.28
N ALA A 164 -6.91 19.67 6.45
CA ALA A 164 -7.41 20.63 7.42
C ALA A 164 -8.84 21.11 7.10
N GLN A 165 -9.17 21.30 5.82
CA GLN A 165 -10.52 21.63 5.37
C GLN A 165 -11.50 20.51 5.74
N TYR A 166 -11.19 19.26 5.43
CA TYR A 166 -12.04 18.12 5.77
C TYR A 166 -12.27 18.00 7.29
N GLU A 167 -11.23 18.20 8.09
CA GLU A 167 -11.34 18.15 9.56
C GLU A 167 -12.23 19.28 10.13
N ALA A 168 -12.31 20.41 9.44
CA ALA A 168 -13.15 21.54 9.85
C ALA A 168 -14.61 21.41 9.36
N GLU A 169 -14.81 20.93 8.14
CA GLU A 169 -16.11 20.88 7.47
C GLU A 169 -16.82 19.53 7.66
N GLY A 170 -16.07 18.44 7.88
CA GLY A 170 -16.57 17.08 8.04
C GLY A 170 -16.96 16.38 6.74
N GLU A 171 -16.87 17.07 5.60
CA GLU A 171 -17.25 16.56 4.29
C GLU A 171 -16.40 17.17 3.17
N PHE A 172 -16.41 16.51 2.01
CA PHE A 172 -15.86 17.07 0.78
C PHE A 172 -16.95 17.19 -0.29
N THR A 173 -16.81 18.21 -1.13
CA THR A 173 -17.47 18.17 -2.44
C THR A 173 -16.78 17.16 -3.34
N SER A 174 -17.47 16.72 -4.40
CA SER A 174 -16.84 15.88 -5.43
C SER A 174 -15.60 16.52 -6.07
N ALA A 175 -15.49 17.86 -6.10
CA ALA A 175 -14.33 18.56 -6.65
C ALA A 175 -13.14 18.50 -5.69
N ASP A 176 -13.36 18.80 -4.41
CA ASP A 176 -12.31 18.74 -3.37
C ASP A 176 -11.76 17.33 -3.24
N ALA A 177 -12.63 16.31 -3.27
CA ALA A 177 -12.20 14.92 -3.21
C ALA A 177 -11.31 14.51 -4.39
N ARG A 178 -11.63 14.96 -5.62
CA ARG A 178 -10.77 14.69 -6.78
C ARG A 178 -9.41 15.35 -6.64
N GLU A 179 -9.37 16.60 -6.20
CA GLU A 179 -8.13 17.32 -5.95
C GLU A 179 -7.32 16.64 -4.83
N PHE A 180 -7.98 16.26 -3.73
CA PHE A 180 -7.37 15.53 -2.62
C PHE A 180 -6.71 14.23 -3.08
N VAL A 181 -7.38 13.44 -3.91
CA VAL A 181 -6.81 12.19 -4.45
C VAL A 181 -5.54 12.46 -5.26
N GLN A 182 -5.52 13.49 -6.11
CA GLN A 182 -4.33 13.84 -6.91
C GLN A 182 -3.18 14.30 -6.01
N GLU A 183 -3.46 15.20 -5.06
CA GLU A 183 -2.45 15.75 -4.15
C GLU A 183 -1.90 14.70 -3.17
N ALA A 184 -2.76 13.78 -2.72
CA ALA A 184 -2.34 12.65 -1.90
C ALA A 184 -1.44 11.68 -2.68
N LEU A 185 -1.75 11.44 -3.97
CA LEU A 185 -0.99 10.53 -4.82
C LEU A 185 0.48 10.95 -4.98
N GLU A 186 0.77 12.25 -5.02
CA GLU A 186 2.15 12.77 -5.08
C GLU A 186 3.02 12.34 -3.88
N THR A 187 2.42 12.00 -2.73
CA THR A 187 3.14 11.50 -1.56
C THR A 187 3.79 10.13 -1.82
N PHE A 188 3.21 9.34 -2.73
CA PHE A 188 3.55 7.93 -2.98
C PHE A 188 4.23 7.68 -4.33
N ARG A 189 4.43 8.74 -5.12
CA ARG A 189 5.04 8.65 -6.45
C ARG A 189 6.51 8.25 -6.36
N TRP A 190 6.98 7.45 -7.31
CA TRP A 190 8.40 7.13 -7.40
C TRP A 190 9.22 8.32 -7.92
N HIS A 191 10.27 8.67 -7.19
CA HIS A 191 11.26 9.67 -7.60
C HIS A 191 12.62 9.02 -7.82
N ARG A 192 13.16 9.14 -9.04
CA ARG A 192 14.45 8.55 -9.41
C ARG A 192 15.66 9.20 -8.72
N GLN A 193 15.53 10.44 -8.27
CA GLN A 193 16.62 11.21 -7.65
C GLN A 193 16.60 11.06 -6.13
N ALA A 194 17.71 10.60 -5.55
CA ALA A 194 17.91 10.60 -4.12
C ALA A 194 18.12 12.02 -3.57
N THR A 195 17.79 12.23 -2.29
CA THR A 195 17.94 13.50 -1.55
C THR A 195 19.29 13.65 -0.87
N VAL A 196 20.19 12.69 -1.07
CA VAL A 196 21.48 12.59 -0.38
C VAL A 196 22.60 12.31 -1.38
N ASP A 197 23.84 12.59 -0.98
CA ASP A 197 25.03 12.18 -1.73
C ASP A 197 25.23 10.65 -1.73
N GLU A 198 25.99 10.16 -2.71
CA GLU A 198 26.27 8.75 -2.94
C GLU A 198 26.90 8.06 -1.73
N GLU A 199 27.82 8.75 -1.04
CA GLU A 199 28.48 8.22 0.16
C GLU A 199 27.46 7.96 1.29
N THR A 200 26.53 8.91 1.51
CA THR A 200 25.42 8.76 2.45
C THR A 200 24.53 7.58 2.10
N TYR A 201 24.14 7.49 0.82
CA TYR A 201 23.28 6.42 0.35
C TYR A 201 23.92 5.06 0.63
N HIS A 202 25.19 4.89 0.27
CA HIS A 202 25.91 3.63 0.53
C HIS A 202 26.16 3.37 2.01
N ALA A 203 26.32 4.39 2.86
CA ALA A 203 26.42 4.21 4.30
C ALA A 203 25.10 3.67 4.88
N LEU A 204 23.97 4.30 4.56
CA LEU A 204 22.64 3.87 5.01
C LEU A 204 22.25 2.51 4.43
N HIS A 205 22.62 2.22 3.18
CA HIS A 205 22.31 0.97 2.52
C HIS A 205 23.07 -0.22 3.13
N ARG A 206 24.33 -0.01 3.52
CA ARG A 206 25.15 -1.03 4.20
C ARG A 206 24.64 -1.34 5.60
N GLU A 207 24.10 -0.35 6.31
CA GLU A 207 23.45 -0.57 7.60
C GLU A 207 22.22 -1.47 7.44
N HIS A 208 21.27 -1.06 6.59
CA HIS A 208 20.15 -1.90 6.20
C HIS A 208 19.48 -1.32 4.94
N ARG A 209 19.18 -2.15 3.93
CA ARG A 209 18.56 -1.71 2.66
C ARG A 209 17.30 -0.88 2.86
N LEU A 210 16.47 -1.24 3.85
CA LEU A 210 15.26 -0.49 4.24
C LEU A 210 15.57 0.93 4.74
N ILE A 211 16.67 1.14 5.48
CA ILE A 211 17.02 2.48 5.98
C ILE A 211 17.29 3.42 4.80
N ALA A 212 18.08 2.99 3.83
CA ALA A 212 18.33 3.78 2.62
C ALA A 212 17.04 4.05 1.83
N ASP A 213 16.19 3.04 1.67
CA ASP A 213 14.88 3.15 1.00
C ASP A 213 13.97 4.21 1.67
N VAL A 214 13.99 4.32 2.99
CA VAL A 214 13.18 5.32 3.71
C VAL A 214 13.82 6.70 3.73
N VAL A 215 15.13 6.78 3.99
CA VAL A 215 15.81 8.04 4.32
C VAL A 215 16.26 8.80 3.06
N CYS A 216 16.66 8.08 2.01
CA CYS A 216 17.34 8.69 0.86
C CYS A 216 16.42 9.25 -0.21
N PHE A 217 15.09 9.12 -0.08
CA PHE A 217 14.14 9.51 -1.10
C PHE A 217 13.20 10.64 -0.64
N PRO A 218 12.64 11.45 -1.57
CA PRO A 218 11.83 12.62 -1.23
C PRO A 218 10.54 12.28 -0.48
N GLY A 219 9.93 11.13 -0.75
CA GLY A 219 8.62 10.72 -0.24
C GLY A 219 8.61 9.30 0.34
N CYS A 220 7.42 8.72 0.44
CA CYS A 220 7.22 7.33 0.85
C CYS A 220 6.59 6.53 -0.30
N HIS A 221 7.39 6.28 -1.33
CA HIS A 221 6.94 5.56 -2.53
C HIS A 221 6.31 4.21 -2.21
N ILE A 222 5.46 3.74 -3.12
CA ILE A 222 4.84 2.42 -3.01
C ILE A 222 5.93 1.33 -3.08
N ASN A 223 6.07 0.56 -2.01
CA ASN A 223 7.00 -0.58 -2.00
C ASN A 223 6.51 -1.70 -2.91
N HIS A 224 5.21 -2.00 -2.81
CA HIS A 224 4.49 -2.91 -3.68
C HIS A 224 2.99 -2.62 -3.62
N LEU A 225 2.31 -2.98 -4.69
CA LEU A 225 0.85 -3.02 -4.77
C LEU A 225 0.45 -4.41 -5.21
N THR A 226 -0.34 -5.10 -4.40
CA THR A 226 -0.59 -6.54 -4.58
C THR A 226 -2.08 -6.79 -4.88
N PRO A 227 -2.41 -7.43 -6.01
CA PRO A 227 -3.78 -7.84 -6.32
C PRO A 227 -4.18 -9.12 -5.56
N ARG A 228 -5.49 -9.38 -5.44
CA ARG A 228 -6.02 -10.64 -4.88
C ARG A 228 -6.22 -11.70 -5.98
N THR A 229 -5.73 -12.91 -5.73
CA THR A 229 -6.01 -14.09 -6.57
C THR A 229 -6.72 -15.19 -5.78
N LEU A 230 -7.54 -15.99 -6.47
CA LEU A 230 -8.22 -17.17 -5.94
C LEU A 230 -7.33 -18.43 -5.94
N ASP A 231 -6.31 -18.51 -6.80
CA ASP A 231 -5.36 -19.62 -6.84
C ASP A 231 -3.92 -19.12 -7.06
N ILE A 232 -3.23 -18.87 -5.94
CA ILE A 232 -1.83 -18.42 -5.94
C ILE A 232 -0.87 -19.46 -6.54
N ASP A 233 -1.18 -20.76 -6.43
CA ASP A 233 -0.31 -21.80 -6.99
C ASP A 233 -0.38 -21.74 -8.53
N ARG A 234 -1.58 -21.52 -9.08
CA ARG A 234 -1.77 -21.35 -10.51
C ARG A 234 -1.11 -20.07 -11.02
N VAL A 235 -1.30 -18.94 -10.33
CA VAL A 235 -0.62 -17.68 -10.67
C VAL A 235 0.90 -17.87 -10.67
N GLN A 236 1.48 -18.43 -9.59
CA GLN A 236 2.93 -18.64 -9.49
C GLN A 236 3.48 -19.51 -10.62
N SER A 237 2.74 -20.56 -11.03
CA SER A 237 3.15 -21.43 -12.14
C SER A 237 3.18 -20.73 -13.50
N LEU A 238 2.33 -19.73 -13.70
CA LEU A 238 2.16 -19.00 -14.97
C LEU A 238 3.01 -17.74 -15.06
N MET A 239 3.45 -17.18 -13.92
CA MET A 239 4.28 -15.97 -13.88
C MET A 239 5.50 -16.04 -14.82
N PRO A 240 6.27 -17.14 -14.90
CA PRO A 240 7.41 -17.24 -15.82
C PRO A 240 7.04 -17.13 -17.30
N GLU A 241 5.85 -17.64 -17.70
CA GLU A 241 5.34 -17.53 -19.07
C GLU A 241 5.01 -16.08 -19.44
N CYS A 242 4.73 -15.24 -18.44
CA CYS A 242 4.46 -13.82 -18.57
C CYS A 242 5.72 -12.93 -18.33
N GLY A 243 6.92 -13.53 -18.26
CA GLY A 243 8.17 -12.78 -18.04
C GLY A 243 8.34 -12.26 -16.61
N ILE A 244 7.64 -12.87 -15.65
CA ILE A 244 7.71 -12.54 -14.23
C ILE A 244 8.35 -13.73 -13.49
N GLU A 245 9.47 -13.51 -12.82
CA GLU A 245 10.13 -14.57 -12.04
C GLU A 245 9.67 -14.49 -10.57
N PRO A 246 8.80 -15.41 -10.09
CA PRO A 246 8.40 -15.40 -8.70
C PRO A 246 9.47 -16.04 -7.81
N LYS A 247 9.53 -15.62 -6.55
CA LYS A 247 10.18 -16.43 -5.52
C LYS A 247 9.49 -17.79 -5.42
N ALA A 248 10.30 -18.84 -5.22
CA ALA A 248 9.79 -20.20 -5.04
C ALA A 248 8.94 -20.36 -3.76
N LEU A 249 9.31 -19.65 -2.70
CA LEU A 249 8.63 -19.73 -1.41
C LEU A 249 7.31 -18.95 -1.44
N ILE A 250 6.19 -19.64 -1.19
CA ILE A 250 4.92 -19.03 -0.81
C ILE A 250 4.86 -18.94 0.71
N GLU A 251 4.74 -17.73 1.24
CA GLU A 251 4.52 -17.48 2.67
C GLU A 251 3.06 -17.74 3.05
N GLY A 252 2.82 -18.09 4.32
CA GLY A 252 1.49 -18.40 4.85
C GLY A 252 1.27 -19.91 5.04
N PRO A 253 0.03 -20.35 5.28
CA PRO A 253 -0.28 -21.77 5.41
C PRO A 253 -0.09 -22.50 4.06
N PRO A 254 0.06 -23.84 4.09
CA PRO A 254 0.07 -24.64 2.85
C PRO A 254 -1.29 -24.56 2.14
N ARG A 255 -1.37 -25.10 0.91
CA ARG A 255 -2.63 -25.23 0.16
C ARG A 255 -3.67 -26.00 0.98
N ARG A 256 -4.91 -25.50 1.00
CA ARG A 256 -6.04 -26.05 1.75
C ARG A 256 -7.33 -25.90 0.94
N GLU A 257 -8.29 -26.80 1.18
CA GLU A 257 -9.66 -26.68 0.64
C GLU A 257 -10.40 -25.47 1.23
N VAL A 258 -10.19 -25.21 2.52
CA VAL A 258 -10.65 -24.00 3.21
C VAL A 258 -9.43 -23.16 3.58
N PRO A 259 -9.11 -22.12 2.77
CA PRO A 259 -8.01 -21.21 3.06
C PRO A 259 -8.18 -20.52 4.41
N ILE A 260 -7.07 -20.25 5.09
CA ILE A 260 -7.04 -19.50 6.34
C ILE A 260 -5.97 -18.40 6.21
N LEU A 261 -6.18 -17.28 6.89
CA LEU A 261 -5.31 -16.10 6.78
C LEU A 261 -5.11 -15.71 5.29
N LEU A 262 -3.87 -15.67 4.83
CA LEU A 262 -3.52 -15.44 3.43
C LEU A 262 -2.26 -16.22 3.06
N ARG A 263 -2.09 -16.44 1.76
CA ARG A 263 -0.85 -16.93 1.14
C ARG A 263 -0.31 -15.82 0.24
N GLN A 264 1.00 -15.62 0.22
CA GLN A 264 1.64 -14.58 -0.60
C GLN A 264 2.98 -15.04 -1.17
N THR A 265 3.35 -14.47 -2.32
CA THR A 265 4.68 -14.59 -2.91
C THR A 265 5.14 -13.22 -3.39
N GLN A 266 6.45 -13.06 -3.55
CA GLN A 266 7.07 -11.83 -4.04
C GLN A 266 7.77 -12.10 -5.38
N LEU A 267 7.93 -11.03 -6.15
CA LEU A 267 8.86 -10.97 -7.27
C LEU A 267 10.30 -10.86 -6.74
#